data_AF-A0A2H0DRQ9-F1
#
_entry.id   AF-A0A2H0DRQ9-F1
#
_cell.length_a   1.000
_cell.length_b   1.000
_cell.length_c   1.000
_cell.angle_alpha   90.00
_cell.angle_beta   90.00
_cell.angle_gamma   90.00
#
_symmetry.space_group_name_H-M   'P 1'
#
loop_
_entity.id
_entity.type
_entity.pdbx_description
1 polymer ?
#
loop_
_entity_poly.entity_id
_entity_poly.type
_entity_poly.pdbx_seq_one_letter_code
_entity_poly.pdbx_strand_id
1 'polypeptide(L)'
;MTPLALIFALALGPRAAFAADASGMLLDYAAAREKRDALHTEIERRIALFNRERGGLEDELDALEIRGGVLCREKTAAAEAVDRAAAALRSLQSDAAARLKSAHSVSAGACGAYAARAAHRELEFGRAYSTEAIKQLKDAGILFARVDELELALKEELAPWSAEKTAYLREQAASIGMLFTEALQRRDAERVSRDEIARLTGAAVPEPGPERDLDAWRRQAVDSPIARIDARLEAARCPRRPENTLEEIVGLGAAFDSRIDELVFVAGTCERTAGDALARDLADAPRVAGEIAAEELAYEAERKRHLARDLEDWKRRRAREARRIAQQRRFAETMRPPRRGIFPKGDGLKGPWLVWGAQSDADAPIRLRLTDVEAFDADGAPYKRLLRPRPFRDLKSAAAWVCERLADVRERPVLGHSAQYAEEIVSVSEEIRCE
;
A
#
# COMPACT_ATOMS: atom_id res chain seq x y z
N MET A 1 -18.55 -96.23 -75.25
CA MET A 1 -18.06 -95.36 -74.15
C MET A 1 -18.65 -93.98 -74.37
N THR A 2 -19.70 -93.63 -73.64
CA THR A 2 -20.46 -92.37 -73.81
C THR A 2 -19.79 -91.20 -73.07
N PRO A 3 -19.60 -90.02 -73.69
CA PRO A 3 -18.88 -88.87 -73.11
C PRO A 3 -19.63 -88.11 -72.00
N LEU A 4 -20.80 -88.59 -71.56
CA LEU A 4 -21.67 -87.90 -70.60
C LEU A 4 -21.24 -88.05 -69.12
N ALA A 5 -20.45 -89.06 -68.77
CA ALA A 5 -20.01 -89.29 -67.39
C ALA A 5 -18.85 -88.36 -66.95
N LEU A 6 -18.08 -87.83 -67.90
CA LEU A 6 -16.92 -86.96 -67.60
C LEU A 6 -17.33 -85.50 -67.31
N ILE A 7 -18.48 -85.04 -67.83
CA ILE A 7 -18.97 -83.67 -67.62
C ILE A 7 -19.65 -83.52 -66.25
N PHE A 8 -20.31 -84.58 -65.76
CA PHE A 8 -20.98 -84.54 -64.45
C PHE A 8 -19.99 -84.45 -63.27
N ALA A 9 -18.79 -85.03 -63.39
CA ALA A 9 -17.74 -84.91 -62.38
C ALA A 9 -17.07 -83.52 -62.36
N LEU A 10 -16.99 -82.83 -63.50
CA LEU A 10 -16.42 -81.47 -63.61
C LEU A 10 -17.41 -80.35 -63.26
N ALA A 11 -18.72 -80.62 -63.25
CA ALA A 11 -19.75 -79.64 -62.87
C ALA A 11 -20.21 -79.73 -61.40
N LEU A 12 -19.96 -80.86 -60.73
CA LEU A 12 -20.26 -81.07 -59.30
C LEU A 12 -19.07 -80.78 -58.38
N GLY A 13 -17.83 -80.91 -58.86
CA GLY A 13 -16.61 -80.58 -58.11
C GLY A 13 -16.59 -79.15 -57.55
N PRO A 14 -16.94 -78.10 -58.34
CA PRO A 14 -16.96 -76.73 -57.84
C PRO A 14 -18.02 -76.55 -56.75
N ARG A 15 -19.26 -77.01 -56.97
CA ARG A 15 -20.36 -76.84 -56.01
C ARG A 15 -20.13 -77.58 -54.69
N ALA A 16 -19.54 -78.77 -54.73
CA ALA A 16 -19.17 -79.51 -53.53
C ALA A 16 -17.99 -78.86 -52.78
N ALA A 17 -17.01 -78.31 -53.51
CA ALA A 17 -15.92 -77.54 -52.91
C ALA A 17 -16.43 -76.22 -52.28
N PHE A 18 -17.29 -75.47 -52.96
CA PHE A 18 -17.94 -74.26 -52.42
C PHE A 18 -18.82 -74.56 -51.19
N ALA A 19 -19.55 -75.67 -51.18
CA ALA A 19 -20.36 -76.06 -50.03
C ALA A 19 -19.52 -76.52 -48.82
N ALA A 20 -18.39 -77.20 -49.06
CA ALA A 20 -17.46 -77.59 -48.01
C ALA A 20 -16.71 -76.37 -47.42
N ASP A 21 -16.30 -75.43 -48.27
CA ASP A 21 -15.65 -74.17 -47.87
C ASP A 21 -16.61 -73.28 -47.06
N ALA A 22 -17.84 -73.09 -47.53
CA ALA A 22 -18.88 -72.38 -46.78
C ALA A 22 -19.22 -73.03 -45.43
N SER A 23 -19.22 -74.36 -45.35
CA SER A 23 -19.47 -75.08 -44.10
C SER A 23 -18.30 -74.94 -43.10
N GLY A 24 -17.06 -74.95 -43.60
CA GLY A 24 -15.86 -74.64 -42.79
C GLY A 24 -15.93 -73.21 -42.23
N MET A 25 -16.27 -72.23 -43.06
CA MET A 25 -16.39 -70.84 -42.63
C MET A 25 -17.50 -70.60 -41.59
N LEU A 26 -18.62 -71.33 -41.67
CA LEU A 26 -19.68 -71.27 -40.66
C LEU A 26 -19.24 -71.85 -39.30
N LEU A 27 -18.43 -72.91 -39.30
CA LEU A 27 -17.83 -73.45 -38.08
C LEU A 27 -16.81 -72.49 -37.48
N ASP A 28 -15.97 -71.87 -38.32
CA ASP A 28 -15.02 -70.84 -37.89
C ASP A 28 -15.71 -69.60 -37.32
N TYR A 29 -16.83 -69.19 -37.91
CA TYR A 29 -17.68 -68.11 -37.43
C TYR A 29 -18.29 -68.43 -36.05
N ALA A 30 -18.83 -69.64 -35.87
CA ALA A 30 -19.36 -70.08 -34.58
C ALA A 30 -18.26 -70.13 -33.48
N ALA A 31 -17.07 -70.63 -33.82
CA ALA A 31 -15.93 -70.67 -32.91
C ALA A 31 -15.38 -69.27 -32.57
N ALA A 32 -15.39 -68.34 -33.54
CA ALA A 32 -15.02 -66.94 -33.31
C ALA A 32 -15.99 -66.26 -32.32
N ARG A 33 -17.29 -66.53 -32.46
CA ARG A 33 -18.32 -66.04 -31.55
C ARG A 33 -18.16 -66.56 -30.13
N GLU A 34 -17.93 -67.87 -29.97
CA GLU A 34 -17.67 -68.47 -28.65
C GLU A 34 -16.45 -67.85 -27.97
N LYS A 35 -15.35 -67.63 -28.72
CA LYS A 35 -14.14 -66.96 -28.22
C LYS A 35 -14.42 -65.51 -27.81
N ARG A 36 -15.21 -64.77 -28.58
CA ARG A 36 -15.61 -63.40 -28.24
C ARG A 36 -16.41 -63.37 -26.95
N ASP A 37 -17.40 -64.25 -26.81
CA ASP A 37 -18.25 -64.30 -25.62
C ASP A 37 -17.44 -64.73 -24.36
N ALA A 38 -16.48 -65.64 -24.52
CA ALA A 38 -15.50 -65.98 -23.48
C ALA A 38 -14.62 -64.77 -23.10
N LEU A 39 -14.15 -64.00 -24.07
CA LEU A 39 -13.34 -62.81 -23.84
C LEU A 39 -14.14 -61.68 -23.16
N HIS A 40 -15.41 -61.49 -23.51
CA HIS A 40 -16.30 -60.57 -22.80
C HIS A 40 -16.45 -60.97 -21.33
N THR A 41 -16.66 -62.25 -21.05
CA THR A 41 -16.76 -62.78 -19.67
C THR A 41 -15.47 -62.54 -18.89
N GLU A 42 -14.30 -62.74 -19.52
CA GLU A 42 -13.01 -62.46 -18.88
C GLU A 42 -12.80 -60.96 -18.63
N ILE A 43 -13.19 -60.09 -19.56
CA ILE A 43 -13.17 -58.63 -19.37
C ILE A 43 -14.05 -58.25 -18.17
N GLU A 44 -15.27 -58.77 -18.08
CA GLU A 44 -16.16 -58.50 -16.94
C GLU A 44 -15.54 -58.96 -15.61
N ARG A 45 -14.96 -60.17 -15.59
CA ARG A 45 -14.27 -60.70 -14.41
C ARG A 45 -13.10 -59.81 -13.99
N ARG A 46 -12.27 -59.37 -14.94
CA ARG A 46 -11.12 -58.51 -14.67
C ARG A 46 -11.53 -57.11 -14.22
N ILE A 47 -12.59 -56.55 -14.81
CA ILE A 47 -13.17 -55.28 -14.37
C ILE A 47 -13.74 -55.39 -12.95
N ALA A 48 -14.38 -56.50 -12.61
CA ALA A 48 -14.89 -56.72 -11.25
C ALA A 48 -13.75 -56.76 -10.22
N LEU A 49 -12.65 -57.47 -10.53
CA LEU A 49 -11.45 -57.48 -9.68
C LEU A 49 -10.81 -56.09 -9.57
N PHE A 50 -10.63 -55.42 -10.71
CA PHE A 50 -10.12 -54.05 -10.77
C PHE A 50 -10.96 -53.09 -9.92
N ASN A 51 -12.29 -53.17 -10.01
CA ASN A 51 -13.19 -52.31 -9.23
C ASN A 51 -13.11 -52.59 -7.73
N ARG A 52 -12.85 -53.84 -7.32
CA ARG A 52 -12.65 -54.18 -5.91
C ARG A 52 -11.35 -53.60 -5.37
N GLU A 53 -10.24 -53.78 -6.09
CA GLU A 53 -8.94 -53.21 -5.72
C GLU A 53 -8.99 -51.68 -5.73
N ARG A 54 -9.60 -51.10 -6.77
CA ARG A 54 -9.86 -49.67 -6.87
C ARG A 54 -10.68 -49.16 -5.70
N GLY A 55 -11.77 -49.83 -5.33
CA GLY A 55 -12.63 -49.41 -4.22
C GLY A 55 -11.88 -49.33 -2.89
N GLY A 56 -11.06 -50.35 -2.59
CA GLY A 56 -10.22 -50.32 -1.39
C GLY A 56 -9.20 -49.18 -1.38
N LEU A 57 -8.63 -48.88 -2.55
CA LEU A 57 -7.75 -47.71 -2.71
C LEU A 57 -8.54 -46.40 -2.57
N GLU A 58 -9.72 -46.27 -3.18
CA GLU A 58 -10.54 -45.05 -3.06
C GLU A 58 -10.94 -44.76 -1.61
N ASP A 59 -11.25 -45.78 -0.80
CA ASP A 59 -11.52 -45.61 0.64
C ASP A 59 -10.29 -45.09 1.40
N GLU A 60 -9.09 -45.62 1.10
CA GLU A 60 -7.83 -45.09 1.64
C GLU A 60 -7.57 -43.64 1.18
N LEU A 61 -8.00 -43.28 -0.03
CA LEU A 61 -7.78 -41.96 -0.63
C LEU A 61 -8.71 -40.92 -0.03
N ASP A 62 -9.96 -41.30 0.25
CA ASP A 62 -10.93 -40.47 0.96
C ASP A 62 -10.38 -40.08 2.35
N ALA A 63 -9.83 -41.05 3.08
CA ALA A 63 -9.21 -40.79 4.38
C ALA A 63 -7.98 -39.86 4.26
N LEU A 64 -7.16 -40.07 3.24
CA LEU A 64 -6.00 -39.23 2.94
C LEU A 64 -6.42 -37.80 2.55
N GLU A 65 -7.47 -37.61 1.75
CA GLU A 65 -7.95 -36.29 1.35
C GLU A 65 -8.44 -35.46 2.53
N ILE A 66 -9.05 -36.11 3.53
CA ILE A 66 -9.46 -35.43 4.75
C ILE A 66 -8.21 -34.94 5.51
N ARG A 67 -7.23 -35.82 5.76
CA ARG A 67 -6.01 -35.47 6.53
C ARG A 67 -5.08 -34.54 5.76
N GLY A 68 -4.70 -34.93 4.54
CA GLY A 68 -3.89 -34.15 3.62
C GLY A 68 -4.55 -32.83 3.23
N GLY A 69 -5.88 -32.78 3.15
CA GLY A 69 -6.62 -31.53 2.92
C GLY A 69 -6.50 -30.54 4.09
N VAL A 70 -6.45 -31.01 5.34
CA VAL A 70 -6.16 -30.16 6.50
C VAL A 70 -4.73 -29.62 6.41
N LEU A 71 -3.74 -30.50 6.21
CA LEU A 71 -2.33 -30.11 6.09
C LEU A 71 -2.11 -29.14 4.93
N CYS A 72 -2.76 -29.35 3.79
CA CYS A 72 -2.66 -28.47 2.63
C CYS A 72 -3.25 -27.09 2.89
N ARG A 73 -4.41 -27.01 3.58
CA ARG A 73 -4.99 -25.72 3.99
C ARG A 73 -4.07 -24.98 4.95
N GLU A 74 -3.52 -25.67 5.95
CA GLU A 74 -2.54 -25.07 6.87
C GLU A 74 -1.29 -24.57 6.14
N LYS A 75 -0.75 -25.37 5.21
CA LYS A 75 0.43 -25.01 4.42
C LYS A 75 0.15 -23.78 3.55
N THR A 76 -1.01 -23.75 2.91
CA THR A 76 -1.46 -22.63 2.08
C THR A 76 -1.60 -21.36 2.92
N ALA A 77 -2.26 -21.45 4.08
CA ALA A 77 -2.43 -20.31 4.98
C ALA A 77 -1.09 -19.79 5.51
N ALA A 78 -0.15 -20.69 5.84
CA ALA A 78 1.21 -20.32 6.24
C ALA A 78 1.97 -19.65 5.09
N ALA A 79 1.88 -20.18 3.87
CA ALA A 79 2.51 -19.57 2.70
C ALA A 79 1.95 -18.17 2.39
N GLU A 80 0.63 -17.99 2.45
CA GLU A 80 0.01 -16.68 2.32
C GLU A 80 0.41 -15.71 3.44
N ALA A 81 0.63 -16.21 4.67
CA ALA A 81 1.11 -15.40 5.77
C ALA A 81 2.56 -14.94 5.54
N VAL A 82 3.43 -15.79 4.99
CA VAL A 82 4.78 -15.42 4.55
C VAL A 82 4.70 -14.32 3.49
N ASP A 83 3.84 -14.47 2.49
CA ASP A 83 3.69 -13.46 1.42
C ASP A 83 3.17 -12.12 1.95
N ARG A 84 2.25 -12.13 2.93
CA ARG A 84 1.80 -10.92 3.63
C ARG A 84 2.93 -10.24 4.41
N ALA A 85 3.76 -11.01 5.13
CA ALA A 85 4.91 -10.47 5.85
C ALA A 85 5.94 -9.86 4.88
N ALA A 86 6.21 -10.52 3.75
CA ALA A 86 7.07 -10.00 2.69
C ALA A 86 6.52 -8.68 2.11
N ALA A 87 5.22 -8.60 1.84
CA ALA A 87 4.58 -7.37 1.36
C ALA A 87 4.66 -6.23 2.38
N ALA A 88 4.47 -6.51 3.67
CA ALA A 88 4.65 -5.53 4.74
C ALA A 88 6.09 -5.00 4.78
N LEU A 89 7.09 -5.89 4.69
CA LEU A 89 8.50 -5.48 4.65
C LEU A 89 8.83 -4.61 3.43
N ARG A 90 8.30 -4.92 2.25
CA ARG A 90 8.45 -4.06 1.06
C ARG A 90 7.86 -2.67 1.28
N SER A 91 6.70 -2.58 1.94
CA SER A 91 6.08 -1.30 2.27
C SER A 91 6.98 -0.49 3.21
N LEU A 92 7.46 -1.11 4.29
CA LEU A 92 8.37 -0.48 5.25
C LEU A 92 9.67 0.00 4.59
N GLN A 93 10.25 -0.83 3.71
CA GLN A 93 11.42 -0.47 2.92
C GLN A 93 11.16 0.74 2.01
N SER A 94 10.04 0.76 1.30
CA SER A 94 9.63 1.87 0.45
C SER A 94 9.44 3.17 1.24
N ASP A 95 8.78 3.08 2.40
CA ASP A 95 8.57 4.22 3.30
C ASP A 95 9.89 4.75 3.85
N ALA A 96 10.80 3.87 4.29
CA ALA A 96 12.13 4.25 4.73
C ALA A 96 12.93 4.95 3.61
N ALA A 97 12.84 4.45 2.37
CA ALA A 97 13.49 5.08 1.22
C ALA A 97 12.90 6.46 0.88
N ALA A 98 11.58 6.63 0.98
CA ALA A 98 10.92 7.92 0.77
C ALA A 98 11.35 8.96 1.83
N ARG A 99 11.47 8.53 3.08
CA ARG A 99 11.93 9.38 4.20
C ARG A 99 13.38 9.76 4.08
N LEU A 100 14.24 8.81 3.70
CA LEU A 100 15.63 9.10 3.37
C LEU A 100 15.74 10.16 2.27
N LYS A 101 14.94 10.05 1.21
CA LYS A 101 14.89 11.06 0.13
C LYS A 101 14.43 12.42 0.66
N SER A 102 13.44 12.45 1.56
CA SER A 102 12.98 13.67 2.24
C SER A 102 14.13 14.31 3.04
N ALA A 103 14.80 13.53 3.90
CA ALA A 103 15.93 13.99 4.70
C ALA A 103 17.05 14.58 3.82
N HIS A 104 17.40 13.89 2.73
CA HIS A 104 18.39 14.37 1.75
C HIS A 104 17.97 15.68 1.07
N SER A 105 16.68 15.84 0.73
CA SER A 105 16.18 17.05 0.10
C SER A 105 16.30 18.28 1.00
N VAL A 106 16.11 18.10 2.31
CA VAL A 106 16.25 19.17 3.31
C VAL A 106 17.73 19.48 3.60
N SER A 107 18.63 18.52 3.40
CA SER A 107 20.08 18.70 3.61
C SER A 107 20.87 19.11 2.36
N ALA A 108 20.23 19.26 1.19
CA ALA A 108 20.90 19.38 -0.12
C ALA A 108 21.75 20.66 -0.37
N GLY A 109 21.88 21.57 0.60
CA GLY A 109 22.63 22.83 0.42
C GLY A 109 23.45 23.27 1.64
N ALA A 110 22.93 23.06 2.85
CA ALA A 110 23.64 23.19 4.12
C ALA A 110 22.76 22.63 5.24
N CYS A 111 23.31 21.83 6.15
CA CYS A 111 22.59 21.36 7.32
C CYS A 111 22.50 22.47 8.38
N GLY A 112 21.45 23.29 8.33
CA GLY A 112 21.09 24.20 9.42
C GLY A 112 20.29 23.51 10.53
N ALA A 113 19.97 24.24 11.61
CA ALA A 113 19.22 23.70 12.75
C ALA A 113 17.85 23.11 12.37
N TYR A 114 17.17 23.70 11.38
CA TYR A 114 15.92 23.16 10.83
C TYR A 114 16.13 21.80 10.15
N ALA A 115 17.15 21.68 9.30
CA ALA A 115 17.47 20.44 8.59
C ALA A 115 17.84 19.31 9.57
N ALA A 116 18.60 19.62 10.62
CA ALA A 116 18.92 18.67 11.68
C ALA A 116 17.65 18.16 12.38
N ARG A 117 16.72 19.05 12.76
CA ARG A 117 15.44 18.66 13.37
C ARG A 117 14.56 17.84 12.42
N ALA A 118 14.48 18.21 11.15
CA ALA A 118 13.73 17.48 10.14
C ALA A 118 14.30 16.06 9.96
N ALA A 119 15.61 15.92 9.78
CA ALA A 119 16.29 14.63 9.67
C ALA A 119 16.10 13.76 10.93
N HIS A 120 16.11 14.36 12.13
CA HIS A 120 15.87 13.63 13.38
C HIS A 120 14.43 13.12 13.49
N ARG A 121 13.43 13.92 13.08
CA ARG A 121 12.02 13.46 13.04
C ARG A 121 11.83 12.28 12.07
N GLU A 122 12.49 12.32 10.92
CA GLU A 122 12.46 11.20 9.97
C GLU A 122 13.11 9.93 10.56
N LEU A 123 14.22 10.09 11.30
CA LEU A 123 14.88 8.99 12.00
C LEU A 123 14.03 8.40 13.13
N GLU A 124 13.40 9.24 13.96
CA GLU A 124 12.51 8.80 15.03
C GLU A 124 11.34 7.98 14.48
N PHE A 125 10.75 8.44 13.37
CA PHE A 125 9.76 7.64 12.67
C PHE A 125 10.37 6.31 12.22
N GLY A 126 11.50 6.32 11.50
CA GLY A 126 12.16 5.09 11.05
C GLY A 126 12.45 4.07 12.17
N ARG A 127 12.88 4.56 13.35
CA ARG A 127 13.11 3.73 14.54
C ARG A 127 11.84 3.14 15.13
N ALA A 128 10.70 3.83 15.06
CA ALA A 128 9.43 3.28 15.49
C ALA A 128 9.03 2.04 14.64
N TYR A 129 9.34 2.05 13.35
CA TYR A 129 9.02 0.95 12.43
C TYR A 129 10.06 -0.17 12.38
N SER A 130 11.26 0.02 12.93
CA SER A 130 12.27 -1.05 12.98
C SER A 130 11.83 -2.23 13.83
N THR A 131 11.10 -1.97 14.92
CA THR A 131 10.52 -3.04 15.76
C THR A 131 9.50 -3.87 14.97
N GLU A 132 8.70 -3.22 14.14
CA GLU A 132 7.74 -3.90 13.27
C GLU A 132 8.46 -4.68 12.17
N ALA A 133 9.48 -4.12 11.52
CA ALA A 133 10.28 -4.82 10.52
C ALA A 133 10.95 -6.08 11.09
N ILE A 134 11.56 -5.99 12.28
CA ILE A 134 12.16 -7.14 12.98
C ILE A 134 11.11 -8.20 13.30
N LYS A 135 9.93 -7.78 13.76
CA LYS A 135 8.82 -8.70 14.02
C LYS A 135 8.39 -9.42 12.74
N GLN A 136 8.17 -8.71 11.64
CA GLN A 136 7.79 -9.30 10.36
C GLN A 136 8.85 -10.28 9.83
N LEU A 137 10.14 -9.96 9.96
CA LEU A 137 11.24 -10.88 9.59
C LEU A 137 11.23 -12.15 10.43
N LYS A 138 11.05 -12.02 11.75
CA LYS A 138 10.99 -13.17 12.66
C LYS A 138 9.77 -14.04 12.37
N ASP A 139 8.60 -13.41 12.23
CA ASP A 139 7.34 -14.10 11.94
C ASP A 139 7.45 -14.83 10.58
N ALA A 140 8.00 -14.18 9.55
CA ALA A 140 8.25 -14.81 8.26
C ALA A 140 9.19 -16.02 8.35
N GLY A 141 10.28 -15.92 9.11
CA GLY A 141 11.21 -17.04 9.32
C GLY A 141 10.54 -18.26 10.00
N ILE A 142 9.73 -18.01 11.04
CA ILE A 142 8.96 -19.06 11.72
C ILE A 142 7.94 -19.69 10.77
N LEU A 143 7.22 -18.86 10.00
CA LEU A 143 6.19 -19.33 9.07
C LEU A 143 6.81 -20.11 7.90
N PHE A 144 8.00 -19.73 7.42
CA PHE A 144 8.71 -20.46 6.38
C PHE A 144 9.10 -21.86 6.86
N ALA A 145 9.68 -21.97 8.07
CA ALA A 145 9.98 -23.26 8.69
C ALA A 145 8.71 -24.11 8.86
N ARG A 146 7.57 -23.49 9.24
CA ARG A 146 6.28 -24.18 9.34
C ARG A 146 5.77 -24.69 7.99
N VAL A 147 5.97 -23.94 6.89
CA VAL A 147 5.63 -24.39 5.54
C VAL A 147 6.45 -25.64 5.16
N ASP A 148 7.75 -25.65 5.48
CA ASP A 148 8.63 -26.79 5.21
C ASP A 148 8.25 -28.03 6.03
N GLU A 149 7.95 -27.85 7.32
CA GLU A 149 7.42 -28.92 8.19
C GLU A 149 6.12 -29.51 7.63
N LEU A 150 5.18 -28.66 7.22
CA LEU A 150 3.91 -29.09 6.65
C LEU A 150 4.07 -29.76 5.30
N GLU A 151 5.03 -29.32 4.48
CA GLU A 151 5.36 -30.00 3.22
C GLU A 151 5.94 -31.39 3.47
N LEU A 152 6.80 -31.54 4.47
CA LEU A 152 7.34 -32.85 4.86
C LEU A 152 6.22 -33.77 5.36
N ALA A 153 5.36 -33.28 6.26
CA ALA A 153 4.22 -34.07 6.77
C ALA A 153 3.26 -34.49 5.65
N LEU A 154 3.01 -33.61 4.67
CA LEU A 154 2.20 -33.96 3.49
C LEU A 154 2.86 -35.05 2.65
N LYS A 155 4.18 -35.00 2.45
CA LYS A 155 4.93 -36.05 1.75
C LYS A 155 4.87 -37.38 2.48
N GLU A 156 4.95 -37.37 3.82
CA GLU A 156 4.83 -38.57 4.65
C GLU A 156 3.43 -39.18 4.58
N GLU A 157 2.37 -38.37 4.64
CA GLU A 157 0.99 -38.85 4.46
C GLU A 157 0.73 -39.40 3.04
N LEU A 158 1.39 -38.83 2.02
CA LEU A 158 1.32 -39.31 0.64
C LEU A 158 2.25 -40.50 0.35
N ALA A 159 3.23 -40.79 1.20
CA ALA A 159 4.20 -41.86 0.96
C ALA A 159 3.58 -43.27 0.85
N PRO A 160 2.56 -43.66 1.64
CA PRO A 160 1.83 -44.92 1.48
C PRO A 160 1.13 -45.05 0.12
N TRP A 161 0.86 -43.93 -0.55
CA TRP A 161 0.39 -43.84 -1.93
C TRP A 161 1.56 -43.87 -2.91
N SER A 162 2.49 -44.79 -2.64
CA SER A 162 3.73 -44.93 -3.37
C SER A 162 3.48 -45.18 -4.86
N ALA A 163 4.51 -44.94 -5.66
CA ALA A 163 4.51 -45.33 -7.07
C ALA A 163 4.09 -46.80 -7.26
N GLU A 164 4.31 -47.67 -6.28
CA GLU A 164 3.98 -49.10 -6.33
C GLU A 164 2.47 -49.39 -6.29
N LYS A 165 1.70 -48.83 -5.33
CA LYS A 165 0.24 -49.07 -5.27
C LYS A 165 -0.47 -48.53 -6.52
N THR A 166 -0.06 -47.34 -6.98
CA THR A 166 -0.63 -46.74 -8.19
C THR A 166 -0.13 -47.43 -9.46
N ALA A 167 1.11 -47.94 -9.50
CA ALA A 167 1.61 -48.74 -10.61
C ALA A 167 0.85 -50.06 -10.74
N TYR A 168 0.57 -50.76 -9.65
CA TYR A 168 -0.19 -52.00 -9.67
C TYR A 168 -1.58 -51.81 -10.31
N LEU A 169 -2.29 -50.74 -9.93
CA LEU A 169 -3.59 -50.43 -10.50
C LEU A 169 -3.49 -50.07 -12.01
N ARG A 170 -2.43 -49.35 -12.41
CA ARG A 170 -2.17 -49.03 -13.83
C ARG A 170 -1.77 -50.26 -14.64
N GLU A 171 -1.03 -51.20 -14.07
CA GLU A 171 -0.67 -52.47 -14.72
C GLU A 171 -1.92 -53.34 -14.93
N GLN A 172 -2.82 -53.40 -13.94
CA GLN A 172 -4.12 -54.05 -14.13
C GLN A 172 -4.95 -53.38 -15.23
N ALA A 173 -5.02 -52.04 -15.24
CA ALA A 173 -5.72 -51.29 -16.26
C ALA A 173 -5.15 -51.55 -17.66
N ALA A 174 -3.81 -51.60 -17.80
CA ALA A 174 -3.14 -51.94 -19.05
C ALA A 174 -3.45 -53.37 -19.49
N SER A 175 -3.43 -54.35 -18.57
CA SER A 175 -3.80 -55.73 -18.85
C SER A 175 -5.25 -55.85 -19.34
N ILE A 176 -6.18 -55.12 -18.73
CA ILE A 176 -7.59 -55.06 -19.18
C ILE A 176 -7.69 -54.39 -20.56
N GLY A 177 -6.94 -53.31 -20.78
CA GLY A 177 -6.88 -52.62 -22.08
C GLY A 177 -6.42 -53.54 -23.23
N MET A 178 -5.50 -54.47 -22.95
CA MET A 178 -5.11 -55.49 -23.92
C MET A 178 -6.26 -56.45 -24.26
N LEU A 179 -7.06 -56.86 -23.28
CA LEU A 179 -8.24 -57.70 -23.53
C LEU A 179 -9.31 -56.97 -24.36
N PHE A 180 -9.53 -55.68 -24.11
CA PHE A 180 -10.40 -54.85 -24.95
C PHE A 180 -9.89 -54.74 -26.40
N THR A 181 -8.58 -54.58 -26.57
CA THR A 181 -7.96 -54.51 -27.89
C THR A 181 -8.12 -55.83 -28.63
N GLU A 182 -7.91 -56.96 -27.96
CA GLU A 182 -8.18 -58.28 -28.54
C GLU A 182 -9.67 -58.44 -28.89
N ALA A 183 -10.59 -57.99 -28.02
CA ALA A 183 -12.03 -58.11 -28.28
C ALA A 183 -12.47 -57.31 -29.52
N LEU A 184 -11.90 -56.12 -29.72
CA LEU A 184 -12.10 -55.32 -30.93
C LEU A 184 -11.58 -56.05 -32.18
N GLN A 185 -10.37 -56.61 -32.13
CA GLN A 185 -9.80 -57.38 -33.24
C GLN A 185 -10.65 -58.61 -33.59
N ARG A 186 -11.14 -59.33 -32.57
CA ARG A 186 -12.00 -60.51 -32.75
C ARG A 186 -13.37 -60.13 -33.34
N ARG A 187 -13.94 -59.01 -32.90
CA ARG A 187 -15.19 -58.46 -33.47
C ARG A 187 -15.03 -58.12 -34.94
N ASP A 188 -13.95 -57.43 -35.29
CA ASP A 188 -13.72 -57.01 -36.67
C ASP A 188 -13.47 -58.24 -37.57
N ALA A 189 -12.76 -59.26 -37.07
CA ALA A 189 -12.59 -60.54 -37.77
C ALA A 189 -13.93 -61.29 -37.95
N GLU A 190 -14.76 -61.37 -36.92
CA GLU A 190 -16.09 -61.99 -36.99
C GLU A 190 -16.98 -61.29 -38.03
N ARG A 191 -16.96 -59.96 -38.08
CA ARG A 191 -17.71 -59.18 -39.07
C ARG A 191 -17.23 -59.47 -40.50
N VAL A 192 -15.91 -59.48 -40.72
CA VAL A 192 -15.34 -59.82 -42.03
C VAL A 192 -15.75 -61.24 -42.46
N SER A 193 -15.65 -62.23 -41.56
CA SER A 193 -16.08 -63.60 -41.84
C SER A 193 -17.57 -63.69 -42.14
N ARG A 194 -18.42 -62.98 -41.41
CA ARG A 194 -19.87 -62.91 -41.66
C ARG A 194 -20.18 -62.34 -43.04
N ASP A 195 -19.59 -61.18 -43.35
CA ASP A 195 -19.82 -60.47 -44.61
C ASP A 195 -19.33 -61.34 -45.80
N GLU A 196 -18.23 -62.08 -45.62
CA GLU A 196 -17.70 -63.03 -46.61
C GLU A 196 -18.57 -64.28 -46.78
N ILE A 197 -19.08 -64.88 -45.69
CA ILE A 197 -20.03 -66.00 -45.77
C ILE A 197 -21.32 -65.57 -46.48
N ALA A 198 -21.84 -64.37 -46.16
CA ALA A 198 -23.02 -63.81 -46.82
C ALA A 198 -22.76 -63.61 -48.33
N ARG A 199 -21.57 -63.12 -48.70
CA ARG A 199 -21.15 -62.95 -50.10
C ARG A 199 -21.05 -64.27 -50.86
N LEU A 200 -20.49 -65.32 -50.24
CA LEU A 200 -20.24 -66.61 -50.89
C LEU A 200 -21.47 -67.51 -50.97
N THR A 201 -22.33 -67.48 -49.96
CA THR A 201 -23.48 -68.41 -49.84
C THR A 201 -24.81 -67.79 -50.24
N GLY A 202 -24.93 -66.46 -50.24
CA GLY A 202 -26.21 -65.76 -50.38
C GLY A 202 -27.17 -65.96 -49.20
N ALA A 203 -26.72 -66.60 -48.11
CA ALA A 203 -27.53 -66.85 -46.93
C ALA A 203 -27.45 -65.68 -45.94
N ALA A 204 -28.57 -65.39 -45.26
CA ALA A 204 -28.59 -64.46 -44.13
C ALA A 204 -27.88 -65.11 -42.94
N VAL A 205 -26.64 -64.69 -42.69
CA VAL A 205 -25.90 -65.10 -41.49
C VAL A 205 -26.45 -64.30 -40.30
N PRO A 206 -26.74 -64.94 -39.16
CA PRO A 206 -27.25 -64.24 -37.98
C PRO A 206 -26.38 -63.04 -37.61
N GLU A 207 -27.02 -61.90 -37.30
CA GLU A 207 -26.28 -60.75 -36.81
C GLU A 207 -25.62 -61.07 -35.46
N PRO A 208 -24.43 -60.51 -35.17
CA PRO A 208 -23.94 -60.51 -33.80
C PRO A 208 -25.01 -59.87 -32.90
N GLY A 209 -25.14 -60.37 -31.67
CA GLY A 209 -26.06 -59.81 -30.68
C GLY A 209 -25.79 -58.32 -30.41
N PRO A 210 -26.61 -57.63 -29.61
CA PRO A 210 -26.50 -56.18 -29.41
C PRO A 210 -25.05 -55.77 -29.14
N GLU A 211 -24.50 -54.95 -30.04
CA GLU A 211 -23.10 -54.56 -30.00
C GLU A 211 -22.86 -53.70 -28.76
N ARG A 212 -22.07 -54.23 -27.82
CA ARG A 212 -21.56 -53.42 -26.72
C ARG A 212 -20.50 -52.49 -27.29
N ASP A 213 -20.63 -51.20 -27.06
CA ASP A 213 -19.58 -50.23 -27.38
C ASP A 213 -18.38 -50.48 -26.45
N LEU A 214 -17.44 -51.29 -26.94
CA LEU A 214 -16.25 -51.72 -26.20
C LEU A 214 -15.34 -50.53 -25.85
N ASP A 215 -15.29 -49.50 -26.70
CA ASP A 215 -14.48 -48.31 -26.46
C ASP A 215 -15.11 -47.40 -25.41
N ALA A 216 -16.43 -47.18 -25.46
CA ALA A 216 -17.14 -46.49 -24.40
C ALA A 216 -17.04 -47.26 -23.07
N TRP A 217 -17.17 -48.58 -23.11
CA TRP A 217 -17.08 -49.40 -21.91
C TRP A 217 -15.68 -49.37 -21.29
N ARG A 218 -14.61 -49.50 -22.08
CA ARG A 218 -13.23 -49.36 -21.60
C ARG A 218 -13.01 -48.02 -20.93
N ARG A 219 -13.41 -46.93 -21.61
CA ARG A 219 -13.24 -45.57 -21.07
C ARG A 219 -13.95 -45.40 -19.73
N GLN A 220 -15.17 -45.93 -19.59
CA GLN A 220 -15.96 -45.79 -18.37
C GLN A 220 -15.48 -46.70 -17.24
N ALA A 221 -15.12 -47.95 -17.55
CA ALA A 221 -14.80 -48.96 -16.54
C ALA A 221 -13.34 -48.94 -16.09
N VAL A 222 -12.43 -48.40 -16.91
CA VAL A 222 -10.98 -48.49 -16.68
C VAL A 222 -10.31 -47.11 -16.73
N ASP A 223 -10.39 -46.41 -17.87
CA ASP A 223 -9.59 -45.20 -18.07
C ASP A 223 -10.06 -44.03 -17.17
N SER A 224 -11.38 -43.80 -17.08
CA SER A 224 -11.93 -42.71 -16.27
C SER A 224 -11.67 -42.87 -14.76
N PRO A 225 -11.81 -44.08 -14.18
CA PRO A 225 -11.42 -44.29 -12.79
C PRO A 225 -9.93 -44.07 -12.50
N ILE A 226 -9.02 -44.51 -13.37
CA ILE A 226 -7.58 -44.23 -13.22
C ILE A 226 -7.31 -42.73 -13.26
N ALA A 227 -7.85 -42.04 -14.26
CA ALA A 227 -7.68 -40.59 -14.41
C ALA A 227 -8.22 -39.82 -13.20
N ARG A 228 -9.31 -40.30 -12.58
CA ARG A 228 -9.84 -39.72 -11.34
C ARG A 228 -8.89 -39.89 -10.17
N ILE A 229 -8.33 -41.09 -9.97
CA ILE A 229 -7.34 -41.34 -8.90
C ILE A 229 -6.11 -40.46 -9.10
N ASP A 230 -5.60 -40.36 -10.33
CA ASP A 230 -4.45 -39.50 -10.64
C ASP A 230 -4.74 -38.02 -10.33
N ALA A 231 -5.92 -37.53 -10.72
CA ALA A 231 -6.34 -36.15 -10.44
C ALA A 231 -6.47 -35.89 -8.92
N ARG A 232 -7.01 -36.84 -8.17
CA ARG A 232 -7.14 -36.76 -6.70
C ARG A 232 -5.77 -36.75 -6.02
N LEU A 233 -4.84 -37.62 -6.44
CA LEU A 233 -3.48 -37.65 -5.93
C LEU A 233 -2.70 -36.37 -6.24
N GLU A 234 -2.86 -35.83 -7.45
CA GLU A 234 -2.22 -34.56 -7.81
C GLU A 234 -2.78 -33.40 -6.97
N ALA A 235 -4.10 -33.36 -6.73
CA ALA A 235 -4.72 -32.36 -5.85
C ALA A 235 -4.20 -32.47 -4.41
N ALA A 236 -3.99 -33.69 -3.91
CA ALA A 236 -3.47 -33.93 -2.56
C ALA A 236 -2.01 -33.48 -2.36
N ARG A 237 -1.22 -33.27 -3.44
CA ARG A 237 0.17 -32.81 -3.36
C ARG A 237 0.36 -31.35 -2.92
N CYS A 238 -0.70 -30.54 -2.94
CA CYS A 238 -0.67 -29.16 -2.45
C CYS A 238 0.51 -28.33 -2.97
N PRO A 239 0.53 -27.95 -4.27
CA PRO A 239 1.69 -27.31 -4.90
C PRO A 239 1.96 -25.89 -4.40
N ARG A 240 1.08 -25.30 -3.57
CA ARG A 240 1.27 -23.94 -3.05
C ARG A 240 2.56 -23.85 -2.23
N ARG A 241 3.40 -22.89 -2.63
CA ARG A 241 4.60 -22.44 -1.93
C ARG A 241 4.60 -20.92 -1.88
N PRO A 242 5.22 -20.29 -0.86
CA PRO A 242 5.39 -18.84 -0.80
C PRO A 242 5.91 -18.29 -2.13
N GLU A 243 5.43 -17.12 -2.54
CA GLU A 243 5.91 -16.45 -3.75
C GLU A 243 7.34 -15.91 -3.55
N ASN A 244 7.68 -15.59 -2.31
CA ASN A 244 8.98 -15.06 -1.91
C ASN A 244 9.83 -16.14 -1.27
N THR A 245 11.12 -16.18 -1.62
CA THR A 245 12.06 -17.04 -0.90
C THR A 245 12.43 -16.42 0.45
N LEU A 246 12.93 -17.25 1.38
CA LEU A 246 13.42 -16.75 2.66
C LEU A 246 14.57 -15.77 2.45
N GLU A 247 15.46 -16.01 1.48
CA GLU A 247 16.55 -15.07 1.16
C GLU A 247 16.03 -13.71 0.68
N GLU A 248 14.98 -13.67 -0.14
CA GLU A 248 14.37 -12.43 -0.60
C GLU A 248 13.77 -11.63 0.57
N ILE A 249 13.07 -12.30 1.48
CA ILE A 249 12.48 -11.68 2.68
C ILE A 249 13.57 -11.11 3.60
N VAL A 250 14.63 -11.87 3.84
CA VAL A 250 15.80 -11.38 4.60
C VAL A 250 16.47 -10.21 3.89
N GLY A 251 16.56 -10.25 2.56
CA GLY A 251 17.07 -9.16 1.74
C GLY A 251 16.25 -7.87 1.87
N LEU A 252 14.91 -7.96 1.97
CA LEU A 252 14.04 -6.81 2.24
C LEU A 252 14.32 -6.20 3.61
N GLY A 253 14.53 -7.04 4.63
CA GLY A 253 14.93 -6.61 5.96
C GLY A 253 16.26 -5.86 5.96
N ALA A 254 17.30 -6.45 5.36
CA ALA A 254 18.61 -5.82 5.25
C ALA A 254 18.56 -4.50 4.45
N ALA A 255 17.73 -4.43 3.40
CA ALA A 255 17.53 -3.21 2.65
C ALA A 255 16.84 -2.12 3.48
N PHE A 256 15.86 -2.47 4.31
CA PHE A 256 15.23 -1.55 5.25
C PHE A 256 16.25 -1.02 6.28
N ASP A 257 17.01 -1.92 6.94
CA ASP A 257 18.02 -1.55 7.94
C ASP A 257 19.07 -0.61 7.34
N SER A 258 19.54 -0.90 6.11
CA SER A 258 20.46 -0.02 5.39
C SER A 258 19.92 1.39 5.18
N ARG A 259 18.60 1.58 4.99
CA ARG A 259 17.99 2.91 4.89
C ARG A 259 17.90 3.62 6.23
N ILE A 260 17.66 2.88 7.31
CA ILE A 260 17.70 3.43 8.66
C ILE A 260 19.11 3.88 9.03
N ASP A 261 20.14 3.08 8.73
CA ASP A 261 21.53 3.44 8.96
C ASP A 261 21.93 4.70 8.17
N GLU A 262 21.47 4.83 6.92
CA GLU A 262 21.69 6.02 6.11
C GLU A 262 20.98 7.25 6.71
N LEU A 263 19.75 7.10 7.22
CA LEU A 263 19.04 8.16 7.94
C LEU A 263 19.76 8.58 9.23
N VAL A 264 20.30 7.62 9.99
CA VAL A 264 21.13 7.90 11.18
C VAL A 264 22.34 8.74 10.78
N PHE A 265 23.02 8.35 9.70
CA PHE A 265 24.20 9.06 9.20
C PHE A 265 23.87 10.50 8.78
N VAL A 266 22.80 10.71 8.01
CA VAL A 266 22.35 12.05 7.59
C VAL A 266 21.98 12.91 8.80
N ALA A 267 21.19 12.37 9.73
CA ALA A 267 20.80 13.09 10.94
C ALA A 267 22.01 13.50 11.78
N GLY A 268 22.95 12.58 12.02
CA GLY A 268 24.18 12.87 12.78
C GLY A 268 25.12 13.87 12.08
N THR A 269 25.19 13.83 10.75
CA THR A 269 25.97 14.82 9.98
C THR A 269 25.34 16.20 10.08
N CYS A 270 24.01 16.29 9.96
CA CYS A 270 23.31 17.55 10.06
C CYS A 270 23.36 18.14 11.48
N GLU A 271 23.23 17.31 12.51
CA GLU A 271 23.36 17.73 13.91
C GLU A 271 24.75 18.31 14.17
N ARG A 272 25.81 17.63 13.72
CA ARG A 272 27.19 18.12 13.87
C ARG A 272 27.40 19.47 13.17
N THR A 273 26.94 19.58 11.93
CA THR A 273 27.13 20.81 11.13
C THR A 273 26.34 21.98 11.73
N ALA A 274 25.12 21.74 12.20
CA ALA A 274 24.31 22.74 12.90
C ALA A 274 24.96 23.14 14.24
N GLY A 275 25.53 22.19 14.98
CA GLY A 275 26.29 22.44 16.20
C GLY A 275 27.54 23.29 15.96
N ASP A 276 28.29 23.01 14.90
CA ASP A 276 29.48 23.78 14.50
C ASP A 276 29.13 25.19 14.03
N ALA A 277 27.98 25.37 13.37
CA ALA A 277 27.46 26.67 13.00
C ALA A 277 27.06 27.46 14.26
N LEU A 278 26.29 26.84 15.17
CA LEU A 278 25.89 27.48 16.43
C LEU A 278 27.09 27.83 17.31
N ALA A 279 28.12 26.98 17.39
CA ALA A 279 29.34 27.26 18.14
C ALA A 279 30.10 28.45 17.56
N ARG A 280 30.14 28.59 16.23
CA ARG A 280 30.70 29.76 15.55
C ARG A 280 29.88 31.02 15.85
N ASP A 281 28.56 30.95 15.72
CA ASP A 281 27.66 32.08 16.01
C ASP A 281 27.80 32.54 17.48
N LEU A 282 27.92 31.60 18.42
CA LEU A 282 28.15 31.91 19.84
C LEU A 282 29.54 32.51 20.11
N ALA A 283 30.56 32.10 19.36
CA ALA A 283 31.90 32.68 19.45
C ALA A 283 31.94 34.11 18.88
N ASP A 284 31.17 34.38 17.83
CA ASP A 284 31.03 35.70 17.22
C ASP A 284 30.06 36.63 17.98
N ALA A 285 29.16 36.08 18.80
CA ALA A 285 28.15 36.84 19.53
C ALA A 285 28.69 38.03 20.35
N PRO A 286 29.83 37.94 21.08
CA PRO A 286 30.38 39.10 21.79
C PRO A 286 30.85 40.22 20.86
N ARG A 287 31.40 39.88 19.68
CA ARG A 287 31.81 40.86 18.67
C ARG A 287 30.58 41.56 18.10
N VAL A 288 29.58 40.79 17.69
CA VAL A 288 28.32 41.31 17.15
C VAL A 288 27.58 42.17 18.18
N ALA A 289 27.55 41.76 19.45
CA ALA A 289 26.98 42.56 20.53
C ALA A 289 27.75 43.88 20.75
N GLY A 290 29.08 43.87 20.60
CA GLY A 290 29.91 45.07 20.63
C GLY A 290 29.64 46.03 19.47
N GLU A 291 29.43 45.50 18.26
CA GLU A 291 29.05 46.28 17.07
C GLU A 291 27.67 46.92 17.24
N ILE A 292 26.68 46.15 17.70
CA ILE A 292 25.33 46.66 17.99
C ILE A 292 25.38 47.75 19.08
N ALA A 293 26.11 47.53 20.17
CA ALA A 293 26.24 48.53 21.23
C ALA A 293 26.92 49.83 20.74
N ALA A 294 27.89 49.71 19.84
CA ALA A 294 28.55 50.87 19.22
C ALA A 294 27.61 51.63 18.27
N GLU A 295 26.80 50.92 17.48
CA GLU A 295 25.78 51.51 16.61
C GLU A 295 24.67 52.20 17.43
N GLU A 296 24.21 51.58 18.52
CA GLU A 296 23.23 52.20 19.43
C GLU A 296 23.79 53.46 20.08
N LEU A 297 25.05 53.43 20.55
CA LEU A 297 25.73 54.61 21.09
C LEU A 297 25.86 55.73 20.04
N ALA A 298 26.20 55.39 18.80
CA ALA A 298 26.27 56.35 17.71
C ALA A 298 24.90 56.97 17.40
N TYR A 299 23.85 56.13 17.32
CA TYR A 299 22.48 56.56 17.13
C TYR A 299 21.98 57.47 18.26
N GLU A 300 22.25 57.11 19.52
CA GLU A 300 21.89 57.94 20.67
C GLU A 300 22.61 59.29 20.66
N ALA A 301 23.89 59.31 20.29
CA ALA A 301 24.66 60.54 20.18
C ALA A 301 24.09 61.46 19.10
N GLU A 302 23.72 60.90 17.94
CA GLU A 302 23.09 61.65 16.86
C GLU A 302 21.71 62.18 17.27
N ARG A 303 20.89 61.34 17.92
CA ARG A 303 19.60 61.74 18.48
C ARG A 303 19.72 62.90 19.47
N LYS A 304 20.72 62.88 20.37
CA LYS A 304 20.99 63.99 21.32
C LYS A 304 21.38 65.28 20.58
N ARG A 305 22.17 65.19 19.50
CA ARG A 305 22.52 66.35 18.66
C ARG A 305 21.30 66.93 17.94
N HIS A 306 20.39 66.10 17.46
CA HIS A 306 19.13 66.55 16.86
C HIS A 306 18.23 67.23 17.89
N LEU A 307 18.03 66.61 19.05
CA LEU A 307 17.27 67.22 20.17
C LEU A 307 17.85 68.57 20.61
N ALA A 308 19.17 68.71 20.69
CA ALA A 308 19.80 69.98 21.01
C ALA A 308 19.54 71.05 19.95
N ARG A 309 19.63 70.71 18.66
CA ARG A 309 19.30 71.60 17.53
C ARG A 309 17.83 72.01 17.57
N ASP A 310 16.91 71.07 17.77
CA ASP A 310 15.48 71.33 17.86
C ASP A 310 15.13 72.24 19.04
N LEU A 311 15.80 72.06 20.19
CA LEU A 311 15.65 72.92 21.36
C LEU A 311 16.14 74.35 21.08
N GLU A 312 17.27 74.53 20.39
CA GLU A 312 17.73 75.86 19.98
C GLU A 312 16.78 76.52 19.00
N ASP A 313 16.31 75.79 18.00
CA ASP A 313 15.36 76.30 17.02
C ASP A 313 14.02 76.67 17.65
N TRP A 314 13.54 75.86 18.60
CA TRP A 314 12.38 76.19 19.42
C TRP A 314 12.62 77.45 20.24
N LYS A 315 13.77 77.60 20.91
CA LYS A 315 14.13 78.84 21.65
C LYS A 315 14.14 80.06 20.72
N ARG A 316 14.73 79.95 19.53
CA ARG A 316 14.77 81.02 18.52
C ARG A 316 13.36 81.36 18.01
N ARG A 317 12.50 80.36 17.77
CA ARG A 317 11.10 80.57 17.37
C ARG A 317 10.31 81.24 18.49
N ARG A 318 10.41 80.74 19.74
CA ARG A 318 9.76 81.31 20.91
C ARG A 318 10.18 82.75 21.18
N ALA A 319 11.46 83.09 21.00
CA ALA A 319 11.95 84.47 21.14
C ALA A 319 11.37 85.39 20.06
N ARG A 320 11.27 84.92 18.80
CA ARG A 320 10.61 85.66 17.71
C ARG A 320 9.12 85.85 17.99
N GLU A 321 8.45 84.82 18.49
CA GLU A 321 7.03 84.85 18.83
C GLU A 321 6.74 85.76 20.04
N ALA A 322 7.58 85.72 21.07
CA ALA A 322 7.50 86.66 22.20
C ALA A 322 7.66 88.12 21.75
N ARG A 323 8.56 88.40 20.79
CA ARG A 323 8.70 89.73 20.17
C ARG A 323 7.45 90.13 19.39
N ARG A 324 6.87 89.20 18.60
CA ARG A 324 5.61 89.41 17.87
C ARG A 324 4.46 89.72 18.83
N ILE A 325 4.31 88.97 19.92
CA ILE A 325 3.29 89.20 20.96
C ILE A 325 3.52 90.53 21.66
N ALA A 326 4.77 90.91 21.98
CA ALA A 326 5.07 92.21 22.57
C ALA A 326 4.74 93.38 21.62
N GLN A 327 4.99 93.24 20.32
CA GLN A 327 4.55 94.21 19.30
C GLN A 327 3.03 94.28 19.20
N GLN A 328 2.33 93.15 19.20
CA GLN A 328 0.87 93.11 19.22
C GLN A 328 0.29 93.75 20.49
N ARG A 329 0.91 93.55 21.66
CA ARG A 329 0.50 94.21 22.91
C ARG A 329 0.71 95.72 22.86
N ARG A 330 1.84 96.20 22.34
CA ARG A 330 2.08 97.64 22.13
C ARG A 330 1.06 98.24 21.16
N PHE A 331 0.75 97.55 20.08
CA PHE A 331 -0.29 97.96 19.12
C PHE A 331 -1.68 97.97 19.77
N ALA A 332 -1.99 97.00 20.61
CA ALA A 332 -3.25 96.95 21.36
C ALA A 332 -3.34 98.06 22.44
N GLU A 333 -2.21 98.48 23.01
CA GLU A 333 -2.15 99.61 23.95
C GLU A 333 -2.35 100.97 23.25
N THR A 334 -1.82 101.16 22.05
CA THR A 334 -2.08 102.38 21.25
C THR A 334 -3.51 102.45 20.69
N MET A 335 -4.18 101.32 20.48
CA MET A 335 -5.54 101.26 19.93
C MET A 335 -6.64 101.17 21.02
N ARG A 336 -6.32 101.41 22.31
CA ARG A 336 -7.31 101.31 23.41
C ARG A 336 -8.39 102.41 23.33
N PRO A 337 -9.69 102.09 23.21
CA PRO A 337 -10.75 103.03 23.52
C PRO A 337 -10.86 103.26 25.05
N PRO A 338 -11.39 104.41 25.51
CA PRO A 338 -11.43 104.76 26.92
C PRO A 338 -12.30 103.81 27.74
N ARG A 339 -11.82 103.50 28.95
CA ARG A 339 -12.40 102.56 29.91
C ARG A 339 -13.83 102.95 30.31
N ARG A 340 -14.80 102.05 30.13
CA ARG A 340 -16.07 102.05 30.88
C ARG A 340 -15.99 101.09 32.06
N GLY A 341 -16.54 101.56 33.18
CA GLY A 341 -16.40 100.95 34.49
C GLY A 341 -17.31 99.75 34.75
N ILE A 342 -16.82 98.93 35.68
CA ILE A 342 -17.49 98.29 36.83
C ILE A 342 -18.77 97.51 36.53
N PHE A 343 -18.66 96.18 36.61
CA PHE A 343 -19.68 95.35 37.27
C PHE A 343 -19.03 94.53 38.39
N PRO A 344 -19.64 94.47 39.60
CA PRO A 344 -19.12 93.73 40.74
C PRO A 344 -19.68 92.30 40.82
N LYS A 345 -18.80 91.40 41.28
CA LYS A 345 -18.99 90.17 42.06
C LYS A 345 -20.17 89.22 41.73
N GLY A 346 -19.82 88.06 41.20
CA GLY A 346 -20.48 86.79 41.52
C GLY A 346 -19.45 85.85 42.15
N ASP A 347 -19.75 85.41 43.37
CA ASP A 347 -18.90 84.63 44.26
C ASP A 347 -18.65 83.20 43.75
N GLY A 348 -17.44 82.68 44.00
CA GLY A 348 -17.14 81.27 43.80
C GLY A 348 -15.65 80.95 43.70
N LEU A 349 -15.02 80.78 44.87
CA LEU A 349 -13.74 80.07 45.07
C LEU A 349 -13.71 78.77 44.22
N LYS A 350 -12.65 78.45 43.48
CA LYS A 350 -11.38 77.87 43.96
C LYS A 350 -10.24 78.18 42.98
N GLY A 351 -9.04 78.36 43.55
CA GLY A 351 -7.81 78.73 42.84
C GLY A 351 -7.11 77.57 42.09
N PRO A 352 -5.76 77.58 42.02
CA PRO A 352 -4.95 77.00 40.93
C PRO A 352 -5.02 75.47 40.95
N TRP A 353 -4.67 74.71 39.91
CA TRP A 353 -3.29 74.33 39.54
C TRP A 353 -3.31 73.53 38.21
N LEU A 354 -2.17 73.54 37.51
CA LEU A 354 -1.76 72.49 36.58
C LEU A 354 -1.82 71.11 37.26
N VAL A 355 -2.33 70.10 36.55
CA VAL A 355 -2.12 68.68 36.85
C VAL A 355 -1.77 67.94 35.55
N TRP A 356 -0.65 67.22 35.57
CA TRP A 356 -0.41 66.07 34.71
C TRP A 356 -1.11 64.87 35.34
N GLY A 357 -1.95 64.17 34.58
CA GLY A 357 -2.63 62.94 35.01
C GLY A 357 -3.59 62.48 33.93
N ALA A 358 -3.56 61.18 33.60
CA ALA A 358 -4.37 60.56 32.57
C ALA A 358 -5.87 60.76 32.79
N GLN A 359 -6.62 61.13 31.75
CA GLN A 359 -8.05 60.90 31.66
C GLN A 359 -8.46 60.65 30.20
N SER A 360 -9.25 59.59 30.03
CA SER A 360 -10.07 59.36 28.85
C SER A 360 -11.10 60.49 28.75
N ASP A 361 -11.03 61.29 27.69
CA ASP A 361 -12.13 62.15 27.29
C ASP A 361 -13.00 61.37 26.30
N ALA A 362 -14.31 61.34 26.56
CA ALA A 362 -15.32 60.66 25.76
C ALA A 362 -15.53 61.25 24.34
N ASP A 363 -14.67 62.17 23.88
CA ASP A 363 -14.74 62.81 22.55
C ASP A 363 -13.40 62.86 21.80
N ALA A 364 -12.34 62.20 22.29
CA ALA A 364 -11.09 62.06 21.54
C ALA A 364 -11.12 60.77 20.70
N PRO A 365 -10.74 60.83 19.39
CA PRO A 365 -10.82 59.64 18.56
C PRO A 365 -9.87 58.56 19.06
N ILE A 366 -10.40 57.36 19.26
CA ILE A 366 -9.61 56.18 19.64
C ILE A 366 -8.62 55.91 18.52
N ARG A 367 -7.33 55.81 18.85
CA ARG A 367 -6.27 55.44 17.92
C ARG A 367 -5.85 54.02 18.22
N LEU A 368 -6.31 53.08 17.41
CA LEU A 368 -5.83 51.71 17.45
C LEU A 368 -4.61 51.55 16.53
N ARG A 369 -3.61 50.83 17.03
CA ARG A 369 -2.40 50.46 16.28
C ARG A 369 -2.38 48.94 16.15
N LEU A 370 -2.72 48.43 14.97
CA LEU A 370 -2.55 47.03 14.60
C LEU A 370 -1.24 46.88 13.85
N THR A 371 -0.46 45.87 14.23
CA THR A 371 0.80 45.54 13.56
C THR A 371 0.53 44.28 12.76
N ASP A 372 0.50 44.41 11.44
CA ASP A 372 0.37 43.28 10.52
C ASP A 372 1.77 42.66 10.33
N VAL A 373 1.85 41.34 10.42
CA VAL A 373 3.08 40.58 10.16
C VAL A 373 2.86 39.88 8.83
N GLU A 374 3.10 40.59 7.73
CA GLU A 374 3.22 39.96 6.41
C GLU A 374 4.38 38.96 6.46
N ALA A 375 4.22 37.85 5.73
CA ALA A 375 5.06 36.66 5.74
C ALA A 375 6.58 36.90 5.89
N PHE A 376 7.23 35.99 6.61
CA PHE A 376 8.69 35.87 6.65
C PHE A 376 9.22 35.71 5.21
N ASP A 377 10.13 36.58 4.80
CA ASP A 377 11.02 36.34 3.68
C ASP A 377 12.05 35.27 4.05
N ALA A 378 12.69 34.68 3.03
CA ALA A 378 13.63 33.56 3.17
C ALA A 378 14.84 33.84 4.10
N ASP A 379 15.03 35.09 4.51
CA ASP A 379 16.13 35.55 5.36
C ASP A 379 15.69 35.91 6.80
N GLY A 380 14.43 35.67 7.18
CA GLY A 380 13.98 35.63 8.58
C GLY A 380 13.83 37.00 9.29
N ALA A 381 13.83 38.12 8.59
CA ALA A 381 13.61 39.43 9.20
C ALA A 381 12.13 39.85 9.08
N PRO A 382 11.39 40.08 10.19
CA PRO A 382 9.98 40.41 10.10
C PRO A 382 9.79 41.82 9.50
N TYR A 383 9.17 41.90 8.31
CA TYR A 383 8.74 43.17 7.75
C TYR A 383 7.54 43.69 8.56
N LYS A 384 7.80 44.57 9.54
CA LYS A 384 6.75 45.26 10.31
C LYS A 384 6.05 46.28 9.41
N ARG A 385 4.95 45.89 8.78
CA ARG A 385 4.07 46.84 8.10
C ARG A 385 3.17 47.50 9.15
N LEU A 386 3.63 48.65 9.64
CA LEU A 386 2.82 49.48 10.53
C LEU A 386 1.62 50.04 9.76
N LEU A 387 0.43 49.49 10.03
CA LEU A 387 -0.81 50.08 9.52
C LEU A 387 -0.94 51.49 10.08
N ARG A 388 -1.29 52.45 9.21
CA ARG A 388 -1.41 53.85 9.60
C ARG A 388 -2.47 53.97 10.71
N PRO A 389 -2.20 54.70 11.80
CA PRO A 389 -3.16 54.89 12.88
C PRO A 389 -4.42 55.56 12.34
N ARG A 390 -5.57 54.89 12.48
CA ARG A 390 -6.86 55.40 12.05
C ARG A 390 -7.64 55.93 13.26
N PRO A 391 -8.19 57.15 13.20
CA PRO A 391 -9.03 57.68 14.27
C PRO A 391 -10.45 57.09 14.19
N PHE A 392 -10.98 56.58 15.30
CA PHE A 392 -12.36 56.13 15.43
C PHE A 392 -13.16 57.06 16.34
N ARG A 393 -14.40 57.37 15.98
CA ARG A 393 -15.28 58.26 16.76
C ARG A 393 -15.82 57.63 18.05
N ASP A 394 -15.97 56.31 18.07
CA ASP A 394 -16.48 55.56 19.21
C ASP A 394 -15.86 54.16 19.28
N LEU A 395 -15.99 53.53 20.45
CA LEU A 395 -15.36 52.25 20.78
C LEU A 395 -16.00 51.07 20.03
N LYS A 396 -17.29 51.18 19.68
CA LYS A 396 -18.03 50.17 18.92
C LYS A 396 -17.53 50.09 17.47
N SER A 397 -17.28 51.23 16.84
CA SER A 397 -16.72 51.33 15.50
C SER A 397 -15.27 50.86 15.45
N ALA A 398 -14.50 51.14 16.50
CA ALA A 398 -13.13 50.67 16.65
C ALA A 398 -13.08 49.12 16.78
N ALA A 399 -13.96 48.56 17.61
CA ALA A 399 -14.09 47.11 17.80
C ALA A 399 -14.58 46.40 16.52
N ALA A 400 -15.61 46.92 15.85
CA ALA A 400 -16.11 46.36 14.59
C ALA A 400 -15.03 46.29 13.50
N TRP A 401 -14.21 47.35 13.38
CA TRP A 401 -13.10 47.38 12.41
C TRP A 401 -11.99 46.39 12.75
N VAL A 402 -11.66 46.18 14.03
CA VAL A 402 -10.71 45.15 14.46
C VAL A 402 -11.24 43.75 14.16
N CYS A 403 -12.52 43.50 14.44
CA CYS A 403 -13.15 42.20 14.19
C CYS A 403 -13.27 41.87 12.71
N GLU A 404 -13.56 42.86 11.86
CA GLU A 404 -13.54 42.72 10.40
C GLU A 404 -12.12 42.33 9.90
N ARG A 405 -11.07 42.92 10.47
CA ARG A 405 -9.68 42.60 10.11
C ARG A 405 -9.21 41.25 10.64
N LEU A 406 -9.63 40.86 11.84
CA LEU A 406 -9.36 39.53 12.39
C LEU A 406 -10.13 38.44 11.65
N ALA A 407 -11.32 38.75 11.12
CA ALA A 407 -12.07 37.85 10.25
C ALA A 407 -11.37 37.65 8.90
N ASP A 408 -10.79 38.69 8.30
CA ASP A 408 -9.95 38.58 7.08
C ASP A 408 -8.69 37.72 7.31
N VAL A 409 -8.21 37.59 8.56
CA VAL A 409 -7.05 36.76 8.93
C VAL A 409 -7.40 35.26 9.06
N ARG A 410 -8.69 34.89 9.14
CA ARG A 410 -9.13 33.48 9.26
C ARG A 410 -8.71 32.57 8.10
N GLU A 411 -8.35 33.12 6.94
CA GLU A 411 -7.94 32.34 5.77
C GLU A 411 -6.44 31.96 5.77
N ARG A 412 -5.66 32.31 6.80
CA ARG A 412 -4.21 32.06 6.84
C ARG A 412 -3.73 31.54 8.21
N PRO A 413 -2.80 30.57 8.27
CA PRO A 413 -2.24 30.09 9.53
C PRO A 413 -1.41 31.19 10.21
N VAL A 414 -1.76 31.51 11.46
CA VAL A 414 -1.02 32.45 12.32
C VAL A 414 -0.14 31.66 13.29
N LEU A 415 1.17 31.93 13.30
CA LEU A 415 2.09 31.42 14.31
C LEU A 415 2.32 32.51 15.35
N GLY A 416 2.01 32.22 16.62
CA GLY A 416 2.26 33.12 17.74
C GLY A 416 3.49 32.70 18.54
N HIS A 417 4.38 33.65 18.83
CA HIS A 417 5.42 33.47 19.85
C HIS A 417 4.98 34.11 21.16
N SER A 418 4.94 33.33 22.25
CA SER A 418 4.88 33.89 23.60
C SER A 418 6.29 33.92 24.20
N ALA A 419 6.60 34.94 25.00
CA ALA A 419 7.88 35.05 25.69
C ALA A 419 8.06 34.01 26.83
N GLN A 420 7.04 33.18 27.11
CA GLN A 420 7.05 32.20 28.20
C GLN A 420 7.01 30.74 27.74
N TYR A 421 6.61 30.46 26.50
CA TYR A 421 6.48 29.10 25.96
C TYR A 421 6.94 29.08 24.50
N ALA A 422 7.88 28.20 24.18
CA ALA A 422 8.40 28.00 22.82
C ALA A 422 7.28 27.55 21.86
N GLU A 423 7.49 27.83 20.56
CA GLU A 423 6.63 27.55 19.39
C GLU A 423 5.53 26.51 19.59
N GLU A 424 4.31 26.98 19.86
CA GLU A 424 3.10 26.17 19.76
C GLU A 424 2.36 26.62 18.50
N ILE A 425 2.13 25.68 17.56
CA ILE A 425 1.20 25.92 16.44
C ILE A 425 -0.20 25.93 17.06
N VAL A 426 -0.65 27.10 17.49
CA VAL A 426 -2.04 27.29 17.89
C VAL A 426 -2.86 27.36 16.60
N SER A 427 -3.41 26.23 16.15
CA SER A 427 -4.52 26.31 15.21
C SER A 427 -5.65 27.08 15.90
N VAL A 428 -6.07 28.21 15.35
CA VAL A 428 -7.25 28.93 15.83
C VAL A 428 -8.48 28.12 15.42
N SER A 429 -8.76 27.02 16.12
CA SER A 429 -9.93 26.18 15.90
C SER A 429 -11.14 26.57 16.76
N GLU A 430 -11.06 27.66 17.51
CA GLU A 430 -12.21 28.16 18.27
C GLU A 430 -12.53 29.62 17.94
N GLU A 431 -13.75 29.77 17.44
CA GLU A 431 -14.55 30.96 17.19
C GLU A 431 -14.05 32.25 17.90
N ILE A 432 -13.37 33.15 17.17
CA ILE A 432 -13.18 34.54 17.63
C ILE A 432 -14.57 35.17 17.85
N ARG A 433 -15.01 35.24 19.11
CA ARG A 433 -16.22 35.95 19.51
C ARG A 433 -15.85 37.39 19.87
N CYS A 434 -16.37 38.32 19.09
CA CYS A 434 -16.29 39.75 19.38
C CYS A 434 -17.56 40.18 20.11
N GLU A 435 -17.53 40.16 21.44
CA GLU A 435 -18.57 40.79 22.28
C GLU A 435 -18.28 42.28 22.52
#